data_AF-A0A944R6C5-F1
#
_entry.id   AF-A0A944R6C5-F1
#
_cell.length_a   1.000
_cell.length_b   1.000
_cell.length_c   1.000
_cell.angle_alpha   90.00
_cell.angle_beta   90.00
_cell.angle_gamma   90.00
#
_symmetry.space_group_name_H-M   'P 1'
#
loop_
_entity.id
_entity.type
_entity.pdbx_description
1 polymer ?
#
loop_
_entity_poly.entity_id
_entity_poly.type
_entity_poly.pdbx_seq_one_letter_code
_entity_poly.pdbx_strand_id
1 'polypeptide(L)'
;PRGKHAQQRNEPTPNARIAEVQLLESHIGSWLARLDKLLVGVDRWHARYPAVVITTNPVGVTACNNLALTESFRDVVSRCCCLTEYEYRYWCKEEPDKQFESHINYWAWIKTSVPAVRAKEFQEFPIAEGSVYWLLRHGVSGLGIHDFFDCKVFEWDGMKPTLLTEHFREGVPSV
;
A
#
# COMPACT_ATOMS: atom_id res chain seq x y z
N PRO A 1 37.00 0.51 9.27
CA PRO A 1 35.52 0.48 9.10
C PRO A 1 35.14 -0.46 7.94
N ARG A 2 34.76 -1.71 8.23
CA ARG A 2 34.29 -2.65 7.20
C ARG A 2 32.90 -2.21 6.76
N GLY A 3 32.76 -1.87 5.48
CA GLY A 3 31.48 -1.49 4.88
C GLY A 3 30.45 -2.58 5.13
N LYS A 4 29.26 -2.20 5.58
CA LYS A 4 28.12 -3.10 5.67
C LYS A 4 27.93 -3.69 4.27
N HIS A 5 28.12 -5.00 4.14
CA HIS A 5 27.75 -5.72 2.92
C HIS A 5 26.28 -5.40 2.67
N ALA A 6 26.01 -4.64 1.60
CA ALA A 6 24.67 -4.52 1.08
C ALA A 6 24.25 -5.95 0.72
N GLN A 7 23.40 -6.55 1.54
CA GLN A 7 22.74 -7.80 1.16
C GLN A 7 22.14 -7.55 -0.22
N GLN A 8 22.57 -8.31 -1.23
CA GLN A 8 21.96 -8.29 -2.54
C GLN A 8 20.47 -8.51 -2.31
N ARG A 9 19.67 -7.47 -2.52
CA ARG A 9 18.23 -7.64 -2.69
C ARG A 9 18.10 -8.46 -3.95
N ASN A 10 17.75 -9.74 -3.81
CA ASN A 10 17.37 -10.55 -4.96
C ASN A 10 16.25 -9.79 -5.67
N GLU A 11 16.46 -9.48 -6.95
CA GLU A 11 15.41 -8.85 -7.73
C GLU A 11 14.17 -9.76 -7.74
N PRO A 12 12.96 -9.19 -7.59
CA PRO A 12 11.75 -9.98 -7.69
C PRO A 12 11.69 -10.66 -9.06
N THR A 13 11.36 -11.96 -9.06
CA THR A 13 11.12 -12.71 -10.29
C THR A 13 9.97 -12.10 -11.10
N PRO A 14 9.87 -12.34 -12.42
CA PRO A 14 8.74 -11.86 -13.21
C PRO A 14 7.37 -12.24 -12.63
N ASN A 15 7.23 -13.49 -12.16
CA ASN A 15 6.00 -13.97 -11.51
C ASN A 15 5.70 -13.19 -10.22
N ALA A 16 6.72 -12.92 -9.40
CA ALA A 16 6.55 -12.12 -8.20
C ALA A 16 6.08 -10.70 -8.54
N ARG A 17 6.62 -10.06 -9.59
CA ARG A 17 6.18 -8.72 -10.02
C ARG A 17 4.72 -8.73 -10.48
N ILE A 18 4.32 -9.72 -11.28
CA ILE A 18 2.92 -9.85 -11.74
C ILE A 18 1.98 -10.03 -10.56
N ALA A 19 2.31 -10.93 -9.62
CA ALA A 19 1.51 -11.16 -8.43
C ALA A 19 1.45 -9.93 -7.52
N GLU A 20 2.54 -9.17 -7.38
CA GLU A 20 2.56 -7.92 -6.63
C GLU A 20 1.62 -6.88 -7.24
N VAL A 21 1.63 -6.71 -8.57
CA VAL A 21 0.68 -5.83 -9.28
C VAL A 21 -0.76 -6.27 -9.01
N GLN A 22 -1.08 -7.55 -9.22
CA GLN A 22 -2.44 -8.07 -9.06
C GLN A 22 -2.96 -7.90 -7.62
N LEU A 23 -2.10 -8.12 -6.63
CA LEU A 23 -2.45 -7.97 -5.22
C LEU A 23 -2.71 -6.49 -4.88
N LEU A 24 -1.86 -5.58 -5.35
CA LEU A 24 -2.07 -4.14 -5.17
C LEU A 24 -3.31 -3.65 -5.92
N GLU A 25 -3.55 -4.14 -7.14
CA GLU A 25 -4.72 -3.81 -7.96
C GLU A 25 -6.02 -4.18 -7.24
N SER A 26 -6.11 -5.42 -6.75
CA SER A 26 -7.26 -5.90 -5.98
C SER A 26 -7.46 -5.09 -4.68
N HIS A 27 -6.38 -4.84 -3.94
CA HIS A 27 -6.45 -4.15 -2.65
C HIS A 27 -6.81 -2.67 -2.80
N ILE A 28 -6.18 -1.95 -3.73
CA ILE A 28 -6.49 -0.54 -4.04
C ILE A 28 -7.90 -0.43 -4.63
N GLY A 29 -8.28 -1.33 -5.54
CA GLY A 29 -9.64 -1.38 -6.12
C GLY A 29 -10.71 -1.55 -5.05
N SER A 30 -10.51 -2.44 -4.08
CA SER A 30 -11.43 -2.63 -2.95
C SER A 30 -11.60 -1.36 -2.10
N TRP A 31 -10.54 -0.59 -1.89
CA TRP A 31 -10.62 0.70 -1.20
C TRP A 31 -11.35 1.75 -2.04
N LEU A 32 -11.01 1.87 -3.33
CA LEU A 32 -11.64 2.80 -4.27
C LEU A 32 -13.15 2.57 -4.40
N ALA A 33 -13.59 1.31 -4.44
CA ALA A 33 -15.02 0.94 -4.47
C ALA A 33 -15.81 1.48 -3.26
N ARG A 34 -15.12 1.87 -2.18
CA ARG A 34 -15.71 2.42 -0.96
C ARG A 34 -15.50 3.93 -0.81
N LEU A 35 -14.71 4.57 -1.67
CA LEU A 35 -14.26 5.95 -1.52
C LEU A 35 -15.42 6.93 -1.42
N ASP A 36 -16.38 6.90 -2.35
CA ASP A 36 -17.49 7.85 -2.34
C ASP A 36 -18.34 7.74 -1.07
N LYS A 37 -18.56 6.50 -0.58
CA LYS A 37 -19.24 6.26 0.70
C LYS A 37 -18.44 6.80 1.89
N LEU A 38 -17.11 6.67 1.86
CA LEU A 38 -16.24 7.23 2.89
C LEU A 38 -16.31 8.76 2.89
N LEU A 39 -16.22 9.40 1.72
CA LEU A 39 -16.24 10.87 1.60
C LEU A 39 -17.56 11.49 2.07
N VAL A 40 -18.70 10.89 1.73
CA VAL A 40 -20.02 11.35 2.20
C VAL A 40 -20.15 11.24 3.73
N GLY A 41 -19.50 10.23 4.33
CA GLY A 41 -19.54 9.98 5.77
C GLY A 41 -18.69 10.93 6.62
N VAL A 42 -17.89 11.82 6.02
CA VAL A 42 -17.06 12.77 6.75
C VAL A 42 -17.53 14.21 6.50
N ASP A 43 -18.13 14.83 7.52
CA ASP A 43 -18.77 16.15 7.42
C ASP A 43 -17.89 17.24 6.81
N ARG A 44 -16.59 17.25 7.12
CA ARG A 44 -15.63 18.25 6.59
C ARG A 44 -15.49 18.20 5.06
N TRP A 45 -15.79 17.08 4.43
CA TRP A 45 -15.64 16.86 3.00
C TRP A 45 -16.93 17.03 2.21
N HIS A 46 -18.07 17.11 2.89
CA HIS A 46 -19.41 17.22 2.31
C HIS A 46 -19.59 18.45 1.38
N ALA A 47 -18.70 19.45 1.47
CA ALA A 47 -18.72 20.65 0.64
C ALA A 47 -17.38 21.02 -0.02
N ARG A 48 -16.30 20.24 0.19
CA ARG A 48 -14.94 20.66 -0.17
C ARG A 48 -14.19 19.75 -1.15
N TYR A 49 -14.76 18.61 -1.56
CA TYR A 49 -14.17 17.63 -2.50
C TYR A 49 -12.63 17.57 -2.42
N PRO A 50 -12.06 16.86 -1.43
CA PRO A 50 -10.61 16.81 -1.26
C PRO A 50 -9.91 16.22 -2.49
N ALA A 51 -8.67 16.63 -2.72
CA ALA A 51 -7.80 15.86 -3.59
C ALA A 51 -7.55 14.49 -2.96
N VAL A 52 -7.67 13.41 -3.74
CA VAL A 52 -7.39 12.05 -3.26
C VAL A 52 -6.08 11.59 -3.84
N VAL A 53 -5.08 11.41 -2.98
CA VAL A 53 -3.75 10.94 -3.37
C VAL A 53 -3.62 9.46 -2.99
N ILE A 54 -3.21 8.64 -3.96
CA ILE A 54 -2.83 7.24 -3.74
C ILE A 54 -1.31 7.18 -3.77
N THR A 55 -0.69 7.02 -2.60
CA THR A 55 0.75 6.89 -2.45
C THR A 55 1.17 5.41 -2.43
N THR A 56 2.04 5.01 -3.34
CA THR A 56 2.45 3.60 -3.47
C THR A 56 3.91 3.47 -3.94
N ASN A 57 4.38 2.25 -4.17
CA ASN A 57 5.61 1.97 -4.91
C ASN A 57 5.35 2.00 -6.45
N PRO A 58 6.39 1.95 -7.30
CA PRO A 58 6.22 1.93 -8.77
C PRO A 58 5.34 0.78 -9.29
N VAL A 59 5.32 -0.36 -8.59
CA VAL A 59 4.48 -1.50 -8.93
C VAL A 59 3.01 -1.17 -8.72
N GLY A 60 2.65 -0.50 -7.62
CA GLY A 60 1.28 -0.07 -7.39
C GLY A 60 0.85 1.11 -8.28
N VAL A 61 1.78 1.94 -8.79
CA VAL A 61 1.42 2.92 -9.85
C VAL A 61 0.96 2.17 -11.10
N THR A 62 1.62 1.06 -11.44
CA THR A 62 1.17 0.18 -12.53
C THR A 62 -0.22 -0.41 -12.23
N ALA A 63 -0.47 -0.85 -10.99
CA ALA A 63 -1.78 -1.32 -10.57
C ALA A 63 -2.88 -0.24 -10.71
N CYS A 64 -2.61 1.00 -10.31
CA CYS A 64 -3.54 2.11 -10.52
C CYS A 64 -3.83 2.39 -12.00
N ASN A 65 -2.80 2.29 -12.86
CA ASN A 65 -2.98 2.44 -14.31
C ASN A 65 -3.86 1.32 -14.87
N ASN A 66 -3.73 0.08 -14.41
CA ASN A 66 -4.62 -1.02 -14.79
C ASN A 66 -6.07 -0.75 -14.34
N LEU A 67 -6.27 -0.25 -13.12
CA LEU A 67 -7.58 0.13 -12.61
C LEU A 67 -8.21 1.24 -13.46
N ALA A 68 -7.45 2.24 -13.91
CA ALA A 68 -7.95 3.29 -14.80
C ALA A 68 -8.46 2.75 -16.16
N LEU A 69 -7.93 1.61 -16.62
CA LEU A 69 -8.39 0.94 -17.84
C LEU A 69 -9.67 0.11 -17.61
N THR A 70 -9.95 -0.26 -16.37
CA THR A 70 -11.13 -1.06 -15.99
C THR A 70 -12.36 -0.16 -15.87
N GLU A 71 -13.43 -0.49 -16.60
CA GLU A 71 -14.63 0.35 -16.72
C GLU A 71 -15.25 0.73 -15.35
N SER A 72 -15.32 -0.23 -14.41
CA SER A 72 -15.88 0.01 -13.07
C SER A 72 -15.05 0.96 -12.19
N PHE A 73 -13.78 1.20 -12.54
CA PHE A 73 -12.87 2.02 -11.73
C PHE A 73 -12.40 3.29 -12.44
N ARG A 74 -12.62 3.41 -13.75
CA ARG A 74 -12.14 4.53 -14.57
C ARG A 74 -12.47 5.89 -13.95
N ASP A 75 -13.74 6.13 -13.63
CA ASP A 75 -14.21 7.43 -13.16
C ASP A 75 -13.75 7.77 -11.74
N VAL A 76 -13.56 6.77 -10.87
CA VAL A 76 -13.02 7.01 -9.52
C VAL A 76 -11.52 7.26 -9.57
N VAL A 77 -10.77 6.49 -10.38
CA VAL A 77 -9.32 6.67 -10.51
C VAL A 77 -8.99 8.00 -11.17
N SER A 78 -9.78 8.48 -12.14
CA SER A 78 -9.55 9.79 -12.78
C SER A 78 -9.70 10.99 -11.83
N ARG A 79 -10.31 10.79 -10.66
CA ARG A 79 -10.42 11.79 -9.59
C ARG A 79 -9.26 11.71 -8.58
N CYS A 80 -8.35 10.74 -8.75
CA CYS A 80 -7.22 10.50 -7.85
C CYS A 80 -5.88 10.85 -8.51
N CYS A 81 -4.92 11.26 -7.68
CA CYS A 81 -3.51 11.40 -8.06
C CYS A 81 -2.73 10.18 -7.55
N CYS A 82 -2.25 9.33 -8.46
CA CYS A 82 -1.45 8.16 -8.08
C CYS A 82 0.05 8.51 -8.17
N LEU A 83 0.73 8.46 -7.03
CA LEU A 83 2.12 8.91 -6.89
C LEU A 83 2.97 7.86 -6.18
N THR A 84 4.26 7.87 -6.45
CA THR A 84 5.23 7.18 -5.60
C THR A 84 5.39 7.89 -4.26
N GLU A 85 5.86 7.19 -3.23
CA GLU A 85 6.20 7.82 -1.94
C GLU A 85 7.17 8.99 -2.09
N TYR A 86 8.15 8.88 -2.98
CA TYR A 86 9.12 9.95 -3.22
C TYR A 86 8.46 11.21 -3.78
N GLU A 87 7.60 11.06 -4.79
CA GLU A 87 6.85 12.17 -5.40
C GLU A 87 5.90 12.82 -4.40
N TYR A 88 5.17 12.01 -3.62
CA TYR A 88 4.28 12.53 -2.59
C TYR A 88 5.04 13.32 -1.50
N ARG A 89 6.17 12.78 -1.01
CA ARG A 89 7.02 13.47 -0.03
C ARG A 89 7.62 14.75 -0.58
N TYR A 90 7.94 14.79 -1.87
CA TYR A 90 8.42 16.00 -2.53
C TYR A 90 7.31 17.05 -2.61
N TRP A 91 6.12 16.67 -3.07
CA TRP A 91 4.95 17.56 -3.11
C TRP A 91 4.62 18.16 -1.73
N CYS A 92 4.59 17.34 -0.67
CA CYS A 92 4.32 17.82 0.69
C CYS A 92 5.37 18.80 1.24
N LYS A 93 6.58 18.85 0.67
CA LYS A 93 7.59 19.84 1.05
C LYS A 93 7.35 21.19 0.40
N GLU A 94 6.95 21.19 -0.86
CA GLU A 94 6.68 22.39 -1.65
C GLU A 94 5.32 23.00 -1.27
N GLU A 95 4.30 22.16 -1.06
CA GLU A 95 2.92 22.55 -0.73
C GLU A 95 2.45 21.83 0.54
N PRO A 96 2.85 22.30 1.74
CA PRO A 96 2.59 21.56 2.97
C PRO A 96 1.14 21.67 3.43
N ASP A 97 0.40 20.56 3.36
CA ASP A 97 -0.92 20.42 3.99
C ASP A 97 -0.84 19.54 5.25
N LYS A 98 -0.25 20.10 6.31
CA LYS A 98 0.07 19.36 7.55
C LYS A 98 -1.15 18.88 8.33
N GLN A 99 -2.30 19.53 8.13
CA GLN A 99 -3.55 19.21 8.80
C GLN A 99 -4.52 18.44 7.89
N PHE A 100 -4.05 18.05 6.70
CA PHE A 100 -4.86 17.38 5.68
C PHE A 100 -6.16 18.15 5.39
N GLU A 101 -6.09 19.48 5.29
CA GLU A 101 -7.22 20.39 5.03
C GLU A 101 -7.74 20.32 3.60
N SER A 102 -6.91 19.86 2.67
CA SER A 102 -7.16 19.89 1.24
C SER A 102 -7.04 18.52 0.57
N HIS A 103 -6.36 17.54 1.19
CA HIS A 103 -6.21 16.21 0.62
C HIS A 103 -6.43 15.05 1.59
N ILE A 104 -6.76 13.90 1.01
CA ILE A 104 -6.69 12.58 1.65
C ILE A 104 -5.51 11.84 1.03
N ASN A 105 -4.70 11.19 1.85
CA ASN A 105 -3.65 10.31 1.40
C ASN A 105 -3.99 8.87 1.77
N TYR A 106 -4.42 8.08 0.78
CA TYR A 106 -4.43 6.63 0.91
C TYR A 106 -3.08 6.11 0.47
N TRP A 107 -2.51 5.18 1.23
CA TRP A 107 -1.23 4.61 0.89
C TRP A 107 -1.26 3.10 1.01
N ALA A 108 -0.61 2.42 0.06
CA ALA A 108 -0.52 0.97 0.02
C ALA A 108 0.75 0.53 -0.71
N TRP A 109 1.49 -0.43 -0.16
CA TRP A 109 2.63 -1.05 -0.84
C TRP A 109 2.98 -2.40 -0.22
N ILE A 110 3.69 -3.25 -0.98
CA ILE A 110 4.09 -4.59 -0.54
C ILE A 110 5.59 -4.61 -0.27
N LYS A 111 5.98 -5.15 0.88
CA LYS A 111 7.34 -5.63 1.12
C LYS A 111 7.40 -7.10 0.72
N THR A 112 7.94 -7.36 -0.45
CA THR A 112 8.11 -8.71 -1.03
C THR A 112 9.29 -9.50 -0.44
N SER A 113 10.01 -8.90 0.51
CA SER A 113 11.07 -9.54 1.29
C SER A 113 11.03 -9.04 2.73
N VAL A 114 10.41 -9.81 3.61
CA VAL A 114 10.54 -9.58 5.06
C VAL A 114 11.91 -10.09 5.50
N PRO A 115 12.77 -9.25 6.12
CA PRO A 115 14.08 -9.68 6.58
C PRO A 115 13.98 -10.81 7.62
N ALA A 116 14.87 -11.81 7.53
CA ALA A 116 14.88 -12.96 8.44
C ALA A 116 14.96 -12.57 9.94
N VAL A 117 15.58 -11.44 10.26
CA VAL A 117 15.64 -10.89 11.63
C VAL A 117 14.26 -10.59 12.22
N ARG A 118 13.24 -10.39 11.37
CA ARG A 118 11.85 -10.16 11.76
C ARG A 118 11.01 -11.44 11.81
N ALA A 119 11.56 -12.60 11.47
CA ALA A 119 10.80 -13.86 11.36
C ALA A 119 10.01 -14.20 12.63
N LYS A 120 10.52 -13.82 13.81
CA LYS A 120 9.83 -14.01 15.10
C LYS A 120 8.47 -13.29 15.15
N GLU A 121 8.30 -12.16 14.46
CA GLU A 121 7.03 -11.44 14.42
C GLU A 121 5.94 -12.23 13.69
N PHE A 122 6.32 -13.21 12.86
CA PHE A 122 5.42 -14.00 12.02
C PHE A 122 5.28 -15.45 12.50
N GLN A 123 5.81 -15.78 13.67
CA GLN A 123 5.86 -17.17 14.17
C GLN A 123 4.48 -17.84 14.32
N GLU A 124 3.42 -17.04 14.46
CA GLU A 124 2.03 -17.52 14.54
C GLU A 124 1.47 -17.95 13.18
N PHE A 125 2.17 -17.64 12.07
CA PHE A 125 1.74 -17.89 10.70
C PHE A 125 2.76 -18.75 9.94
N PRO A 126 2.97 -20.02 10.31
CA PRO A 126 3.98 -20.86 9.67
C PRO A 126 3.77 -20.95 8.15
N ILE A 127 4.87 -20.90 7.40
CA ILE A 127 4.92 -21.01 5.93
C ILE A 127 5.73 -22.24 5.51
N ALA A 128 5.49 -22.72 4.28
CA ALA A 128 6.20 -23.86 3.73
C ALA A 128 7.71 -23.57 3.55
N GLU A 129 8.51 -24.63 3.52
CA GLU A 129 9.94 -24.52 3.22
C GLU A 129 10.14 -23.92 1.81
N GLY A 130 10.98 -22.88 1.71
CA GLY A 130 11.21 -22.16 0.46
C GLY A 130 10.24 -21.00 0.20
N SER A 131 9.12 -20.92 0.93
CA SER A 131 8.23 -19.75 0.89
C SER A 131 8.84 -18.54 1.60
N VAL A 132 8.33 -17.34 1.29
CA VAL A 132 8.69 -16.10 1.99
C VAL A 132 7.44 -15.31 2.38
N TYR A 133 7.54 -14.54 3.46
CA TYR A 133 6.48 -13.60 3.82
C TYR A 133 6.49 -12.37 2.90
N TRP A 134 5.32 -12.03 2.39
CA TRP A 134 5.02 -10.73 1.82
C TRP A 134 4.15 -9.93 2.80
N LEU A 135 4.49 -8.67 2.97
CA LEU A 135 3.77 -7.78 3.89
C LEU A 135 3.19 -6.61 3.10
N LEU A 136 1.87 -6.60 2.92
CA LEU A 136 1.18 -5.42 2.41
C LEU A 136 0.96 -4.47 3.59
N ARG A 137 1.45 -3.25 3.46
CA ARG A 137 1.17 -2.16 4.39
C ARG A 137 0.20 -1.21 3.72
N HIS A 138 -0.83 -0.78 4.44
CA HIS A 138 -1.73 0.23 3.92
C HIS A 138 -2.37 1.08 5.02
N GLY A 139 -2.90 2.21 4.63
CA GLY A 139 -3.57 3.10 5.54
C GLY A 139 -4.08 4.35 4.87
N VAL A 140 -4.68 5.22 5.67
CA VAL A 140 -5.27 6.46 5.20
C VAL A 140 -4.98 7.59 6.19
N SER A 141 -4.75 8.79 5.66
CA SER A 141 -4.63 10.02 6.41
C SER A 141 -5.53 11.09 5.79
N GLY A 142 -6.14 11.93 6.62
CA GLY A 142 -7.04 13.01 6.17
C GLY A 142 -8.54 12.68 6.22
N LEU A 143 -8.92 11.50 6.73
CA LEU A 143 -10.28 11.15 7.09
C LEU A 143 -10.60 11.43 8.58
N GLY A 144 -9.63 11.88 9.37
CA GLY A 144 -9.83 12.27 10.77
C GLY A 144 -9.99 11.04 11.66
N ILE A 145 -11.15 10.87 12.31
CA ILE A 145 -11.39 9.72 13.21
C ILE A 145 -11.36 8.37 12.49
N HIS A 146 -11.42 8.37 11.16
CA HIS A 146 -11.33 7.18 10.32
C HIS A 146 -9.92 6.94 9.75
N ASP A 147 -8.92 7.73 10.16
CA ASP A 147 -7.53 7.47 9.81
C ASP A 147 -7.08 6.13 10.41
N PHE A 148 -6.35 5.35 9.62
CA PHE A 148 -5.90 4.03 10.05
C PHE A 148 -4.58 3.64 9.40
N PHE A 149 -3.92 2.69 10.04
CA PHE A 149 -2.74 1.97 9.56
C PHE A 149 -3.01 0.48 9.82
N ASP A 150 -2.79 -0.36 8.81
CA ASP A 150 -2.93 -1.80 8.94
C ASP A 150 -1.95 -2.54 8.02
N CYS A 151 -1.73 -3.81 8.33
CA CYS A 151 -0.91 -4.69 7.51
C CYS A 151 -1.60 -6.02 7.27
N LYS A 152 -1.39 -6.56 6.06
CA LYS A 152 -1.76 -7.92 5.69
C LYS A 152 -0.51 -8.74 5.46
N VAL A 153 -0.54 -9.99 5.89
CA VAL A 153 0.57 -10.93 5.68
C VAL A 153 0.13 -11.99 4.68
N PHE A 154 0.99 -12.24 3.70
CA PHE A 154 0.83 -13.29 2.72
C PHE A 154 2.03 -14.23 2.76
N GLU A 155 1.79 -15.51 2.52
CA GLU A 155 2.81 -16.45 2.06
C GLU A 155 2.99 -16.30 0.56
N TRP A 156 4.23 -16.17 0.10
CA TRP A 156 4.59 -16.32 -1.31
C TRP A 156 5.36 -17.62 -1.49
N ASP A 157 4.76 -18.57 -2.21
CA ASP A 157 5.31 -19.92 -2.48
C ASP A 157 6.17 -19.97 -3.77
N GLY A 158 6.40 -18.82 -4.41
CA GLY A 158 7.05 -18.73 -5.72
C GLY A 158 6.10 -18.63 -6.92
N MET A 159 4.81 -18.92 -6.72
CA MET A 159 3.79 -18.96 -7.76
C MET A 159 2.59 -18.05 -7.46
N LYS A 160 2.07 -18.05 -6.23
CA LYS A 160 0.93 -17.24 -5.83
C LYS A 160 1.05 -16.71 -4.39
N PRO A 161 0.44 -15.54 -4.10
CA PRO A 161 0.29 -15.08 -2.74
C PRO A 161 -0.91 -15.76 -2.06
N THR A 162 -0.71 -16.31 -0.87
CA THR A 162 -1.78 -16.85 -0.02
C THR A 162 -1.91 -16.00 1.23
N LEU A 163 -3.10 -15.44 1.49
CA LEU A 163 -3.32 -14.60 2.66
C LEU A 163 -3.23 -15.43 3.95
N LEU A 164 -2.40 -14.98 4.90
CA LEU A 164 -2.23 -15.58 6.22
C LEU A 164 -3.03 -14.83 7.28
N THR A 165 -3.03 -13.49 7.23
CA THR A 165 -3.86 -12.65 8.10
C THR A 165 -4.21 -11.32 7.43
N GLU A 166 -5.44 -10.87 7.63
CA GLU A 166 -5.95 -9.54 7.22
C GLU A 166 -5.45 -8.41 8.12
N HIS A 167 -5.08 -8.74 9.37
CA HIS A 167 -4.73 -7.76 10.39
C HIS A 167 -3.43 -8.18 11.06
N PHE A 168 -2.40 -7.37 10.89
CA PHE A 168 -1.09 -7.60 11.45
C PHE A 168 -0.52 -6.31 12.01
N ARG A 169 -0.08 -6.36 13.27
CA ARG A 169 0.60 -5.24 13.92
C ARG A 169 2.09 -5.50 13.89
N GLU A 170 2.81 -4.65 13.16
CA GLU A 170 4.27 -4.74 13.12
C GLU A 170 4.87 -4.43 14.50
N GLY A 171 5.82 -5.26 14.94
CA GLY A 171 6.51 -5.07 16.22
C GLY A 171 7.51 -3.91 16.24
N VAL A 172 7.79 -3.32 15.08
CA VAL A 172 8.71 -2.19 14.92
C VAL A 172 8.00 -1.07 14.15
N PRO A 173 7.95 0.17 14.67
CA PRO A 173 7.41 1.29 13.90
C PRO A 173 8.21 1.48 12.62
N SER A 174 7.51 1.84 11.55
CA SER A 174 8.13 2.19 10.27
C SER A 174 9.03 3.39 10.48
N VAL A 175 10.33 3.22 10.22
CA VAL A 175 11.33 4.30 10.19
C VAL A 175 10.97 5.33 9.13
#